data_AF-A0A976QCM7-F1
#
_entry.id   AF-A0A976QCM7-F1
#
_cell.length_a   1.000
_cell.length_b   1.000
_cell.length_c   1.000
_cell.angle_alpha   90.00
_cell.angle_beta   90.00
_cell.angle_gamma   90.00
#
_symmetry.space_group_name_H-M   'P 1'
#
loop_
_entity.id
_entity.type
_entity.pdbx_description
1 polymer ?
#
loop_
_entity_poly.entity_id
_entity_poly.type
_entity_poly.pdbx_seq_one_letter_code
_entity_poly.pdbx_strand_id
1 'polypeptide(L)'
;MPLLSVQIDTSHASLRKSPFGFIHSLTASIAAFDLSAFQSHPAPDEYAVTTSISGKSGWVVFAVVAILAAIADLGTKWYVFDRLGMPGEKRPIDLIPNMLWLETNLNEGALFGIGQGFGMVFAVVSCVAIVGILFMVAQASTRRQHWILIAFALVSGGIVGNLYDRLGFPGLRWNAPDERMGRPVLAVRDWIHFRLEG
;
A
#
# COMPACT_ATOMS: atom_id res chain seq x y z
N MET A 1 60.98 -41.92 24.64
CA MET A 1 59.83 -42.01 25.57
C MET A 1 59.07 -43.30 25.27
N PRO A 2 58.96 -44.25 26.21
CA PRO A 2 58.48 -45.60 25.91
C PRO A 2 56.99 -45.81 26.23
N LEU A 3 56.36 -46.61 25.34
CA LEU A 3 55.32 -47.64 25.51
C LEU A 3 54.11 -47.38 26.41
N LEU A 4 52.92 -47.46 25.83
CA LEU A 4 51.87 -48.34 26.36
C LEU A 4 51.02 -48.94 25.23
N SER A 5 50.99 -50.26 25.20
CA SER A 5 50.16 -51.15 24.38
C SER A 5 48.69 -51.08 24.76
N VAL A 6 47.80 -51.25 23.78
CA VAL A 6 46.44 -51.77 24.02
C VAL A 6 46.19 -52.92 23.02
N GLN A 7 46.33 -54.14 23.52
CA GLN A 7 45.60 -55.32 23.02
C GLN A 7 44.17 -55.26 23.56
N ILE A 8 43.19 -55.75 22.80
CA ILE A 8 42.00 -56.57 23.15
C ILE A 8 41.30 -56.80 21.79
N ASP A 9 40.80 -57.96 21.34
CA ASP A 9 40.83 -59.37 21.70
C ASP A 9 40.18 -60.09 20.49
N THR A 10 40.80 -61.15 20.00
CA THR A 10 40.23 -62.05 18.99
C THR A 10 39.85 -63.35 19.68
N SER A 11 38.62 -63.46 20.19
CA SER A 11 38.14 -64.72 20.78
C SER A 11 36.62 -64.88 20.67
N HIS A 12 36.22 -66.06 20.19
CA HIS A 12 34.86 -66.63 20.09
C HIS A 12 33.95 -66.09 18.97
N ALA A 13 34.03 -66.66 17.77
CA ALA A 13 33.40 -67.92 17.37
C ALA A 13 31.88 -67.83 17.18
N SER A 14 31.43 -67.73 15.93
CA SER A 14 30.91 -68.90 15.22
C SER A 14 30.35 -68.49 13.86
N LEU A 15 30.95 -69.04 12.81
CA LEU A 15 30.35 -69.05 11.48
C LEU A 15 29.12 -69.96 11.51
N ARG A 16 27.93 -69.39 11.36
CA ARG A 16 26.80 -70.12 10.75
C ARG A 16 26.16 -69.25 9.68
N LYS A 17 26.28 -69.75 8.45
CA LYS A 17 25.86 -69.14 7.18
C LYS A 17 24.38 -68.76 7.25
N SER A 18 24.06 -67.48 7.01
CA SER A 18 22.70 -67.03 6.65
C SER A 18 22.77 -66.23 5.35
N PRO A 19 21.74 -66.31 4.47
CA PRO A 19 21.88 -66.00 3.04
C PRO A 19 21.73 -64.50 2.70
N PHE A 20 22.08 -63.59 3.60
CA PHE A 20 21.81 -62.15 3.42
C PHE A 20 23.06 -61.26 3.58
N GLY A 21 24.16 -61.63 2.91
CA GLY A 21 25.39 -60.84 2.81
C GLY A 21 25.30 -59.59 1.92
N PHE A 22 24.13 -58.99 1.75
CA PHE A 22 23.90 -57.91 0.78
C PHE A 22 23.51 -56.55 1.41
N ILE A 23 23.63 -56.37 2.73
CA ILE A 23 23.27 -55.10 3.40
C ILE A 23 24.40 -54.55 4.29
N HIS A 24 25.66 -54.76 3.92
CA HIS A 24 26.80 -54.08 4.59
C HIS A 24 27.65 -53.23 3.64
N SER A 25 27.24 -53.06 2.38
CA SER A 25 27.95 -52.21 1.40
C SER A 25 27.41 -50.78 1.29
N LEU A 26 26.34 -50.41 2.02
CA LEU A 26 25.74 -49.07 1.91
C LEU A 26 25.89 -48.16 3.14
N THR A 27 26.50 -48.64 4.23
CA THR A 27 26.70 -47.84 5.45
C THR A 27 28.03 -47.08 5.48
N ALA A 28 28.99 -47.40 4.59
CA ALA A 28 30.29 -46.73 4.54
C ALA A 28 30.36 -45.49 3.64
N SER A 29 29.37 -45.24 2.76
CA SER A 29 29.36 -44.06 1.87
C SER A 29 28.57 -42.87 2.40
N ILE A 30 27.86 -43.00 3.52
CA ILE A 30 27.11 -41.88 4.14
C ILE A 30 27.98 -41.11 5.16
N ALA A 31 29.10 -41.69 5.62
CA ALA A 31 29.98 -41.06 6.61
C ALA A 31 30.95 -40.00 6.04
N ALA A 32 30.93 -39.75 4.72
CA ALA A 32 31.76 -38.74 4.07
C ALA A 32 30.95 -37.58 3.45
N PHE A 33 29.66 -37.46 3.77
CA PHE A 33 28.91 -36.24 3.48
C PHE A 33 29.28 -35.22 4.56
N ASP A 34 30.17 -34.30 4.21
CA ASP A 34 30.64 -33.24 5.09
C ASP A 34 29.45 -32.35 5.52
N LEU A 35 28.89 -32.67 6.69
CA LEU A 35 27.76 -31.95 7.28
C LEU A 35 28.11 -30.50 7.63
N SER A 36 29.40 -30.13 7.66
CA SER A 36 29.82 -28.76 7.94
C SER A 36 29.42 -27.79 6.82
N ALA A 37 29.33 -28.28 5.58
CA ALA A 37 28.88 -27.50 4.42
C ALA A 37 27.36 -27.21 4.44
N PHE A 38 26.57 -27.98 5.19
CA PHE A 38 25.14 -27.72 5.41
C PHE A 38 24.88 -26.91 6.70
N GLN A 39 25.87 -26.82 7.59
CA GLN A 39 25.81 -26.03 8.82
C GLN A 39 26.23 -24.57 8.65
N SER A 40 26.75 -24.15 7.49
CA SER A 40 26.87 -22.73 7.17
C SER A 40 25.49 -22.15 6.84
N HIS A 41 24.62 -22.10 7.85
CA HIS A 41 23.47 -21.22 7.82
C HIS A 41 24.05 -19.80 7.90
N PRO A 42 23.94 -18.99 6.83
CA PRO A 42 24.33 -17.60 6.93
C PRO A 42 23.54 -17.00 8.09
N ALA A 43 24.22 -16.27 8.96
CA ALA A 43 23.61 -15.68 10.13
C ALA A 43 22.39 -14.83 9.67
N PRO A 44 21.28 -14.81 10.44
CA PRO A 44 20.00 -14.23 10.00
C PRO A 44 20.06 -12.74 9.65
N ASP A 45 21.18 -12.08 9.91
CA ASP A 45 21.51 -10.71 9.57
C ASP A 45 22.05 -10.52 8.13
N GLU A 46 22.46 -11.57 7.42
CA GLU A 46 23.09 -11.45 6.08
C GLU A 46 22.08 -11.39 4.91
N TYR A 47 20.85 -11.87 5.09
CA TYR A 47 19.76 -11.74 4.09
C TYR A 47 18.84 -10.55 4.33
N ALA A 48 18.97 -9.91 5.48
CA ALA A 48 18.25 -8.69 5.79
C ALA A 48 19.05 -7.50 5.25
N VAL A 49 19.08 -7.31 3.93
CA VAL A 49 19.21 -5.95 3.35
C VAL A 49 17.92 -5.20 3.69
N THR A 50 17.69 -5.00 4.98
CA THR A 50 16.72 -4.04 5.47
C THR A 50 17.45 -2.73 5.32
N THR A 51 17.31 -2.09 4.16
CA THR A 51 17.60 -0.67 3.99
C THR A 51 16.89 0.04 5.12
N SER A 52 17.61 0.30 6.21
CA SER A 52 17.08 0.91 7.41
C SER A 52 16.94 2.39 7.09
N ILE A 53 15.83 2.70 6.43
CA ILE A 53 15.45 4.08 6.21
C ILE A 53 15.26 4.71 7.59
N SER A 54 16.22 5.57 7.96
CA SER A 54 16.17 6.42 9.14
C SER A 54 14.75 6.98 9.29
N GLY A 55 14.19 7.01 10.51
CA GLY A 55 12.81 7.45 10.74
C GLY A 55 12.48 8.86 10.22
N LYS A 56 13.50 9.68 9.92
CA LYS A 56 13.36 10.97 9.24
C LYS A 56 12.98 10.81 7.76
N SER A 57 13.52 9.82 7.07
CA SER A 57 13.26 9.60 5.65
C SER A 57 11.85 9.05 5.39
N GLY A 58 11.22 8.34 6.34
CA GLY A 58 9.80 7.96 6.21
C GLY A 58 8.85 9.16 6.14
N TRP A 59 9.09 10.20 6.93
CA TRP A 59 8.31 11.43 6.85
C TRP A 59 8.49 12.16 5.52
N VAL A 60 9.71 12.17 4.98
CA VAL A 60 10.00 12.74 3.66
C VAL A 60 9.23 11.99 2.57
N VAL A 61 9.30 10.66 2.57
CA VAL A 61 8.53 9.84 1.61
C VAL A 61 7.04 10.12 1.72
N PHE A 62 6.48 10.11 2.93
CA PHE A 62 5.07 10.40 3.16
C PHE A 62 4.69 11.79 2.63
N ALA A 63 5.44 12.82 2.99
CA ALA A 63 5.16 14.20 2.59
C ALA A 63 5.22 14.38 1.07
N VAL A 64 6.27 13.86 0.43
CA VAL A 64 6.42 13.95 -1.03
C VAL A 64 5.27 13.24 -1.74
N VAL A 65 4.94 12.00 -1.37
CA VAL A 65 3.85 11.25 -2.01
C VAL A 65 2.50 11.93 -1.76
N ALA A 66 2.23 12.42 -0.54
CA ALA A 66 0.98 13.10 -0.23
C ALA A 66 0.83 14.42 -1.00
N ILE A 67 1.90 15.19 -1.14
CA ILE A 67 1.92 16.44 -1.93
C ILE A 67 1.68 16.12 -3.41
N LEU A 68 2.39 15.14 -3.98
CA LEU A 68 2.21 14.75 -5.37
C LEU A 68 0.78 14.25 -5.63
N ALA A 69 0.21 13.46 -4.71
CA ALA A 69 -1.17 13.00 -4.79
C ALA A 69 -2.17 14.16 -4.73
N ALA A 70 -1.98 15.13 -3.84
CA ALA A 70 -2.83 16.31 -3.75
C ALA A 70 -2.72 17.20 -5.00
N ILE A 71 -1.51 17.38 -5.55
CA ILE A 71 -1.29 18.11 -6.81
C ILE A 71 -1.99 17.39 -7.96
N ALA A 72 -1.88 16.06 -8.04
CA ALA A 72 -2.55 15.27 -9.08
C ALA A 72 -4.09 15.37 -8.95
N ASP A 73 -4.65 15.24 -7.75
CA ASP A 73 -6.09 15.39 -7.51
C ASP A 73 -6.59 16.80 -7.90
N LEU A 74 -5.97 17.85 -7.35
CA LEU A 74 -6.38 19.23 -7.62
C LEU A 74 -6.15 19.64 -9.07
N GLY A 75 -5.03 19.21 -9.66
CA GLY A 75 -4.67 19.48 -11.04
C GLY A 75 -5.62 18.82 -12.04
N THR A 76 -6.00 17.57 -11.81
CA THR A 76 -6.98 16.87 -12.66
C THR A 76 -8.36 17.49 -12.55
N LYS A 77 -8.83 17.81 -11.33
CA LYS A 77 -10.09 18.54 -11.13
C LYS A 77 -10.10 19.89 -11.84
N TRP A 78 -9.04 20.68 -11.67
CA TRP A 78 -8.91 21.97 -12.34
C TRP A 78 -8.94 21.81 -13.87
N TYR A 79 -8.16 20.88 -14.40
CA TYR A 79 -8.08 20.63 -15.84
C TYR A 79 -9.44 20.24 -16.45
N VAL A 80 -10.17 19.34 -15.80
CA VAL A 80 -11.47 18.90 -16.31
C VAL A 80 -12.53 19.99 -16.19
N PHE A 81 -12.57 20.74 -15.09
CA PHE A 81 -13.50 21.86 -14.93
C PHE A 81 -13.21 23.02 -15.88
N ASP A 82 -11.94 23.31 -16.16
CA ASP A 82 -11.55 24.30 -17.19
C ASP A 82 -12.02 23.86 -18.58
N ARG A 83 -11.87 22.57 -18.88
CA ARG A 83 -12.20 22.03 -20.21
C ARG A 83 -13.70 21.79 -20.43
N LEU A 84 -14.41 21.26 -19.44
CA LEU A 84 -15.83 20.89 -19.54
C LEU A 84 -16.79 21.95 -18.97
N GLY A 85 -16.29 22.91 -18.19
CA GLY A 85 -17.14 23.90 -17.54
C GLY A 85 -17.85 23.35 -16.31
N MET A 86 -18.81 24.12 -15.78
CA MET A 86 -19.66 23.68 -14.67
C MET A 86 -20.56 22.51 -15.11
N PRO A 87 -21.10 21.72 -14.16
CA PRO A 87 -21.97 20.59 -14.48
C PRO A 87 -23.10 20.98 -15.45
N GLY A 88 -23.24 20.22 -16.53
CA GLY A 88 -24.27 20.43 -17.57
C GLY A 88 -23.93 21.47 -18.65
N GLU A 89 -22.80 22.18 -18.58
CA GLU A 89 -22.44 23.19 -19.60
C GLU A 89 -21.96 22.58 -20.92
N LYS A 90 -21.19 21.50 -20.85
CA LYS A 90 -20.70 20.77 -22.03
C LYS A 90 -21.08 19.30 -21.96
N ARG A 91 -21.11 18.67 -23.13
CA ARG A 91 -21.39 17.23 -23.23
C ARG A 91 -20.25 16.41 -22.59
N PRO A 92 -20.57 15.31 -21.91
CA PRO A 92 -19.57 14.37 -21.40
C PRO A 92 -18.64 13.83 -22.50
N ILE A 93 -17.42 13.45 -22.12
CA ILE A 93 -16.48 12.75 -23.01
C ILE A 93 -16.52 11.26 -22.70
N ASP A 94 -16.96 10.46 -23.67
CA ASP A 94 -16.99 9.00 -23.55
C ASP A 94 -15.56 8.43 -23.54
N LEU A 95 -15.22 7.69 -22.48
CA LEU A 95 -13.99 6.91 -22.40
C LEU A 95 -14.23 5.45 -22.75
N ILE A 96 -15.31 4.88 -22.20
CA ILE A 96 -15.77 3.53 -22.50
C ILE A 96 -17.28 3.62 -22.77
N PRO A 97 -17.73 3.31 -24.01
CA PRO A 97 -19.13 3.44 -24.39
C PRO A 97 -20.07 2.77 -23.38
N ASN A 98 -21.11 3.51 -22.95
CA ASN A 98 -22.14 3.08 -22.00
C ASN A 98 -21.66 2.73 -20.57
N MET A 99 -20.38 2.97 -20.23
CA MET A 99 -19.83 2.57 -18.93
C MET A 99 -19.07 3.69 -18.21
N LEU A 100 -18.20 4.42 -18.91
CA LEU A 100 -17.30 5.41 -18.31
C LEU A 100 -17.23 6.67 -19.17
N TRP A 101 -17.49 7.81 -18.54
CA TRP A 101 -17.50 9.13 -19.16
C TRP A 101 -16.86 10.17 -18.22
N LEU A 102 -16.17 11.13 -18.82
CA LEU A 102 -15.70 12.33 -18.13
C LEU A 102 -16.81 13.37 -18.17
N GLU A 103 -17.32 13.73 -17.00
CA GLU A 103 -18.42 14.68 -16.83
C GLU A 103 -18.22 15.44 -15.51
N THR A 104 -18.28 16.76 -15.52
CA THR A 104 -18.13 17.56 -14.31
C THR A 104 -19.34 17.43 -13.40
N ASN A 105 -19.07 17.20 -12.11
CA ASN A 105 -20.09 17.06 -11.08
C ASN A 105 -19.65 17.76 -9.78
N LEU A 106 -20.62 18.26 -9.02
CA LEU A 106 -20.39 18.90 -7.73
C LEU A 106 -21.04 18.04 -6.64
N ASN A 107 -20.21 17.28 -5.92
CA ASN A 107 -20.68 16.33 -4.93
C ASN A 107 -20.72 16.97 -3.53
N GLU A 108 -21.94 17.25 -3.04
CA GLU A 108 -22.16 17.74 -1.67
C GLU A 108 -22.16 16.62 -0.61
N GLY A 109 -22.22 15.36 -1.06
CA GLY A 109 -22.25 14.17 -0.23
C GLY A 109 -20.87 13.52 -0.01
N ALA A 110 -20.91 12.23 0.34
CA ALA A 110 -19.78 11.31 0.39
C ALA A 110 -19.70 10.50 -0.93
N LEU A 111 -19.33 9.22 -0.84
CA LEU A 111 -19.30 8.32 -2.00
C LEU A 111 -20.72 8.02 -2.51
N PHE A 112 -20.90 8.02 -3.84
CA PHE A 112 -22.19 7.77 -4.53
C PHE A 112 -23.35 8.66 -4.08
N GLY A 113 -23.02 9.87 -3.62
CA GLY A 113 -23.99 10.87 -3.22
C GLY A 113 -24.71 10.59 -1.89
N ILE A 114 -24.25 9.64 -1.09
CA ILE A 114 -24.78 9.41 0.27
C ILE A 114 -24.48 10.64 1.15
N GLY A 115 -25.48 11.13 1.89
CA GLY A 115 -25.30 12.25 2.82
C GLY A 115 -25.26 13.63 2.15
N GLN A 116 -26.03 13.85 1.08
CA GLN A 116 -26.18 15.18 0.47
C GLN A 116 -26.53 16.26 1.53
N GLY A 117 -25.96 17.45 1.37
CA GLY A 117 -26.15 18.58 2.28
C GLY A 117 -25.27 18.57 3.54
N PHE A 118 -24.55 17.48 3.83
CA PHE A 118 -23.65 17.38 4.98
C PHE A 118 -22.18 17.72 4.67
N GLY A 119 -21.92 18.52 3.62
CA GLY A 119 -20.56 18.87 3.17
C GLY A 119 -19.62 19.33 4.30
N MET A 120 -20.10 20.16 5.23
CA MET A 120 -19.31 20.63 6.38
C MET A 120 -18.98 19.51 7.38
N VAL A 121 -19.88 18.54 7.58
CA VAL A 121 -19.59 17.37 8.42
C VAL A 121 -18.45 16.56 7.79
N PHE A 122 -18.48 16.37 6.47
CA PHE A 122 -17.38 15.68 5.77
C PHE A 122 -16.07 16.46 5.80
N ALA A 123 -16.09 17.79 5.84
CA ALA A 123 -14.89 18.60 6.06
C ALA A 123 -14.30 18.34 7.45
N VAL A 124 -15.12 18.29 8.51
CA VAL A 124 -14.67 17.95 9.87
C VAL A 124 -14.11 16.53 9.93
N VAL A 125 -14.81 15.55 9.34
CA VAL A 125 -14.33 14.16 9.26
C VAL A 125 -13.00 14.07 8.53
N SER A 126 -12.81 14.86 7.46
CA SER A 126 -11.54 14.94 6.74
C SER A 126 -10.41 15.41 7.66
N CYS A 127 -10.61 16.49 8.43
CA CYS A 127 -9.63 16.97 9.39
C CYS A 127 -9.28 15.90 10.44
N VAL A 128 -10.28 15.23 11.01
CA VAL A 128 -10.08 14.12 11.96
C VAL A 128 -9.28 12.99 11.32
N ALA A 129 -9.59 12.64 10.07
CA ALA A 129 -8.89 11.60 9.33
C ALA A 129 -7.41 11.93 9.09
N ILE A 130 -7.05 13.16 8.68
CA ILE A 130 -5.61 13.49 8.50
C ILE A 130 -4.89 13.45 9.85
N VAL A 131 -5.51 13.93 10.94
CA VAL A 131 -4.91 13.87 12.28
C VAL A 131 -4.67 12.41 12.71
N GLY A 132 -5.66 11.53 12.48
CA GLY A 132 -5.53 10.10 12.73
C GLY A 132 -4.40 9.46 11.91
N ILE A 133 -4.30 9.77 10.62
CA ILE A 133 -3.23 9.27 9.76
C ILE A 133 -1.86 9.78 10.24
N LEU A 134 -1.72 11.06 10.56
CA LEU A 134 -0.47 11.63 11.07
C LEU A 134 -0.05 10.98 12.40
N PHE A 135 -1.01 10.68 13.27
CA PHE A 135 -0.76 9.93 14.50
C PHE A 135 -0.26 8.51 14.20
N MET A 136 -0.84 7.81 13.23
CA MET A 136 -0.38 6.48 12.81
C MET A 136 1.01 6.52 12.17
N VAL A 137 1.30 7.53 11.34
CA VAL A 137 2.62 7.72 10.70
C VAL A 137 3.68 8.14 11.73
N ALA A 138 3.30 8.80 12.82
CA ALA A 138 4.24 9.10 13.91
C ALA A 138 4.83 7.82 14.54
N GLN A 139 4.11 6.71 14.51
CA GLN A 139 4.61 5.42 14.99
C GLN A 139 5.75 4.90 14.10
N ALA A 140 6.88 4.55 14.71
CA ALA A 140 8.06 4.08 13.98
C ALA A 140 7.81 2.76 13.23
N SER A 141 6.93 1.91 13.75
CA SER A 141 6.47 0.67 13.10
C SER A 141 5.84 0.94 11.73
N THR A 142 4.92 1.90 11.65
CA THR A 142 4.27 2.32 10.41
C THR A 142 5.27 2.87 9.40
N ARG A 143 6.20 3.73 9.84
CA ARG A 143 7.21 4.34 8.95
C ARG A 143 8.18 3.33 8.33
N ARG A 144 8.37 2.17 8.95
CA ARG A 144 9.18 1.07 8.41
C ARG A 144 8.44 0.24 7.35
N GLN A 145 7.11 0.33 7.30
CA GLN A 145 6.28 -0.40 6.34
C GLN A 145 5.97 0.48 5.14
N HIS A 146 6.83 0.42 4.12
CA HIS A 146 6.77 1.35 2.98
C HIS A 146 5.41 1.34 2.26
N TRP A 147 4.78 0.17 2.10
CA TRP A 147 3.46 0.07 1.46
C TRP A 147 2.36 0.79 2.23
N ILE A 148 2.32 0.64 3.57
CA ILE A 148 1.33 1.34 4.41
C ILE A 148 1.59 2.84 4.37
N LEU A 149 2.85 3.25 4.45
CA LEU A 149 3.23 4.65 4.41
C LEU A 149 2.80 5.33 3.10
N ILE A 150 3.03 4.67 1.96
CA ILE A 150 2.59 5.14 0.64
C ILE A 150 1.06 5.18 0.57
N ALA A 151 0.37 4.14 1.04
CA ALA A 151 -1.10 4.13 1.05
C ALA A 151 -1.68 5.29 1.88
N PHE A 152 -1.16 5.53 3.08
CA PHE A 152 -1.56 6.68 3.90
C PHE A 152 -1.25 8.02 3.24
N ALA A 153 -0.14 8.14 2.54
CA ALA A 153 0.21 9.36 1.82
C ALA A 153 -0.77 9.63 0.67
N LEU A 154 -1.09 8.62 -0.15
CA LEU A 154 -2.07 8.71 -1.23
C LEU A 154 -3.47 9.08 -0.72
N VAL A 155 -3.93 8.39 0.33
CA VAL A 155 -5.21 8.70 0.99
C VAL A 155 -5.21 10.13 1.53
N SER A 156 -4.12 10.55 2.18
CA SER A 156 -4.00 11.93 2.69
C SER A 156 -4.07 12.98 1.59
N GLY A 157 -3.43 12.73 0.44
CA GLY A 157 -3.51 13.61 -0.73
C GLY A 157 -4.96 13.78 -1.22
N GLY A 158 -5.71 12.68 -1.34
CA GLY A 158 -7.13 12.72 -1.71
C GLY A 158 -8.01 13.41 -0.66
N ILE A 159 -7.76 13.18 0.64
CA ILE A 159 -8.48 13.89 1.71
C ILE A 159 -8.24 15.39 1.63
N VAL A 160 -6.99 15.83 1.44
CA VAL A 160 -6.63 17.24 1.30
C VAL A 160 -7.33 17.87 0.09
N GLY A 161 -7.31 17.22 -1.06
CA GLY A 161 -7.98 17.74 -2.26
C GLY A 161 -9.50 17.87 -2.10
N ASN A 162 -10.13 16.89 -1.44
CA ASN A 162 -11.56 16.92 -1.14
C ASN A 162 -11.93 17.94 -0.05
N LEU A 163 -11.07 18.15 0.94
CA LEU A 163 -11.24 19.19 1.94
C LEU A 163 -11.08 20.59 1.30
N TYR A 164 -10.11 20.74 0.40
CA TYR A 164 -9.87 21.99 -0.33
C TYR A 164 -11.13 22.46 -1.08
N ASP A 165 -11.78 21.55 -1.79
CA ASP A 165 -13.02 21.86 -2.51
C ASP A 165 -14.18 22.19 -1.56
N ARG A 166 -14.36 21.43 -0.48
CA ARG A 166 -15.42 21.67 0.52
C ARG A 166 -15.30 23.00 1.26
N LEU A 167 -14.08 23.51 1.39
CA LEU A 167 -13.82 24.83 1.96
C LEU A 167 -14.05 25.97 0.96
N GLY A 168 -14.39 25.66 -0.29
CA GLY A 168 -14.71 26.66 -1.31
C GLY A 168 -13.50 27.37 -1.91
N PHE A 169 -12.28 26.85 -1.68
CA PHE A 169 -11.06 27.45 -2.24
C PHE A 169 -11.02 27.56 -3.77
N PRO A 170 -11.64 26.65 -4.57
CA PRO A 170 -11.72 26.84 -6.02
C PRO A 170 -12.42 28.14 -6.45
N GLY A 171 -13.20 28.79 -5.56
CA GLY A 171 -13.91 30.03 -5.86
C GLY A 171 -15.07 29.87 -6.85
N LEU A 172 -15.54 28.64 -7.07
CA LEU A 172 -16.67 28.34 -7.96
C LEU A 172 -17.98 28.87 -7.39
N ARG A 173 -18.89 29.24 -8.31
CA ARG A 173 -20.25 29.66 -8.00
C ARG A 173 -21.24 28.78 -8.74
N TRP A 174 -22.34 28.43 -8.09
CA TRP A 174 -23.40 27.66 -8.70
C TRP A 174 -23.96 28.40 -9.92
N ASN A 175 -24.10 27.68 -11.04
CA ASN A 175 -24.73 28.14 -12.28
C ASN A 175 -26.16 27.59 -12.45
N ALA A 176 -26.53 26.56 -11.69
CA ALA A 176 -27.87 25.98 -11.58
C ALA A 176 -27.98 25.15 -10.28
N PRO A 177 -29.19 24.84 -9.79
CA PRO A 177 -30.49 25.42 -10.19
C PRO A 177 -30.62 26.88 -9.74
N ASP A 178 -31.64 27.58 -10.23
CA ASP A 178 -31.87 29.02 -10.03
C ASP A 178 -31.84 29.44 -8.55
N GLU A 179 -32.31 28.60 -7.63
CA GLU A 179 -32.36 28.95 -6.20
C GLU A 179 -30.98 29.15 -5.56
N ARG A 180 -29.95 28.54 -6.17
CA ARG A 180 -28.57 28.55 -5.68
C ARG A 180 -27.63 29.37 -6.56
N MET A 181 -28.10 29.88 -7.71
CA MET A 181 -27.26 30.65 -8.63
C MET A 181 -26.43 31.72 -7.92
N GLY A 182 -25.16 31.78 -8.27
CA GLY A 182 -24.20 32.73 -7.72
C GLY A 182 -23.70 32.44 -6.31
N ARG A 183 -24.32 31.51 -5.57
CA ARG A 183 -23.82 31.10 -4.24
C ARG A 183 -22.48 30.37 -4.37
N PRO A 184 -21.57 30.50 -3.38
CA PRO A 184 -20.31 29.76 -3.39
C PRO A 184 -20.57 28.25 -3.36
N VAL A 185 -19.76 27.51 -4.11
CA VAL A 185 -19.78 26.05 -4.13
C VAL A 185 -18.91 25.52 -3.00
N LEU A 186 -19.53 24.79 -2.07
CA LEU A 186 -18.88 24.12 -0.93
C LEU A 186 -19.01 22.60 -1.08
N ALA A 187 -18.69 22.12 -2.29
CA ALA A 187 -18.88 20.75 -2.75
C ALA A 187 -17.59 20.23 -3.39
N VAL A 188 -17.39 18.92 -3.38
CA VAL A 188 -16.24 18.31 -4.04
C VAL A 188 -16.41 18.40 -5.56
N ARG A 189 -15.37 18.87 -6.25
CA ARG A 189 -15.31 18.78 -7.71
C ARG A 189 -15.03 17.33 -8.08
N ASP A 190 -15.94 16.71 -8.79
CA ASP A 190 -15.78 15.36 -9.33
C ASP A 190 -15.90 15.42 -10.86
N TRP A 191 -15.32 14.44 -11.52
CA TRP A 191 -15.30 14.38 -12.98
C TRP A 191 -15.44 12.95 -13.54
N ILE A 192 -15.49 11.94 -12.68
CA ILE A 192 -15.63 10.54 -13.10
C ILE A 192 -17.08 10.12 -12.92
N HIS A 193 -17.75 9.85 -14.03
CA HIS A 193 -19.05 9.19 -14.00
C HIS A 193 -18.88 7.76 -14.49
N PHE A 194 -19.41 6.81 -13.73
CA PHE A 194 -19.37 5.40 -14.05
C PHE A 194 -20.74 4.76 -13.86
N ARG A 195 -21.13 3.88 -14.80
CA ARG A 195 -22.36 3.11 -14.74
C ARG A 195 -22.03 1.65 -15.06
N LEU A 196 -22.51 0.73 -14.23
CA LEU A 196 -22.60 -0.68 -14.57
C LEU A 196 -24.04 -0.98 -14.97
N GLU A 197 -24.23 -1.59 -16.14
CA GLU A 197 -25.49 -2.23 -16.45
C GLU A 197 -25.59 -3.50 -15.59
N GLY A 198 -26.61 -3.55 -14.74
CA GLY A 198 -26.85 -4.63 -13.78
C GLY A 198 -28.30 -4.66 -13.35
#